data_AF-A0A377GNH8-F1
#
_entry.id   AF-A0A377GNH8-F1
#
_cell.length_a   1.000
_cell.length_b   1.000
_cell.length_c   1.000
_cell.angle_alpha   90.00
_cell.angle_beta   90.00
_cell.angle_gamma   90.00
#
_symmetry.space_group_name_H-M   'P 1'
#
loop_
_entity.id
_entity.type
_entity.pdbx_description
1 polymer ?
#
loop_
_entity_poly.entity_id
_entity_poly.type
_entity_poly.pdbx_seq_one_letter_code
_entity_poly.pdbx_strand_id
1 'polypeptide(L)'
;MLAKLAKIVNPLEYTKTTTAWSRYALFQTRNRSHKLLTKDEVPTPEKSISFSPEPIEPDKMRSLDDSSKDDTFELMFATKPGLPLPCMPISHSAIALKNSKNGSFSVYGRQSPWDFSQWLRNGVTFHTQKDNEKKYLSSGYNFVGYPTGVSFTQQEINKFLDSADQLINQKQMCNMYRSNCYSYSTTALSFAIETLLERPHFDAKSISRIIDVLEEHPLQDHFSIGVRNNPLVVDKLTSVLSEVQKKTASLQAPTHADKQLHDKADLLYTKLKNNSQEQSEMTMRR
;
A
#
# COMPACT_ATOMS: atom_id res chain seq x y z
N MET A 1 -47.03 10.08 -20.62
CA MET A 1 -46.11 11.17 -20.23
C MET A 1 -44.70 10.58 -20.18
N LEU A 2 -43.90 10.87 -21.21
CA LEU A 2 -42.59 10.27 -21.47
C LEU A 2 -41.51 10.89 -20.58
N ALA A 3 -40.70 10.05 -19.94
CA ALA A 3 -39.55 10.43 -19.14
C ALA A 3 -38.43 10.98 -20.04
N LYS A 4 -37.89 12.14 -19.69
CA LYS A 4 -36.70 12.74 -20.33
C LYS A 4 -35.47 11.90 -19.97
N LEU A 5 -34.93 11.18 -20.95
CA LEU A 5 -33.60 10.58 -20.90
C LEU A 5 -32.56 11.70 -20.87
N ALA A 6 -31.66 11.66 -19.88
CA ALA A 6 -30.49 12.52 -19.82
C ALA A 6 -29.55 12.19 -20.99
N LYS A 7 -29.12 13.24 -21.72
CA LYS A 7 -28.15 13.14 -22.82
C LYS A 7 -26.84 12.56 -22.28
N ILE A 8 -26.40 11.45 -22.87
CA ILE A 8 -25.03 10.94 -22.75
C ILE A 8 -24.12 11.94 -23.47
N VAL A 9 -23.25 12.61 -22.73
CA VAL A 9 -22.23 13.51 -23.28
C VAL A 9 -21.06 12.67 -23.79
N ASN A 10 -20.56 12.99 -24.98
CA ASN A 10 -19.50 12.27 -25.67
C ASN A 10 -18.15 12.50 -24.97
N PRO A 11 -17.37 11.45 -24.61
CA PRO A 11 -16.12 11.57 -23.84
C PRO A 11 -15.00 12.41 -24.48
N LEU A 12 -15.14 12.81 -25.75
CA LEU A 12 -14.13 13.64 -26.45
C LEU A 12 -14.20 15.14 -26.12
N GLU A 13 -15.28 15.65 -25.54
CA GLU A 13 -15.41 17.09 -25.24
C GLU A 13 -14.71 17.54 -23.95
N TYR A 14 -14.16 16.61 -23.15
CA TYR A 14 -13.60 16.91 -21.82
C TYR A 14 -12.14 17.41 -21.81
N THR A 15 -11.51 17.61 -22.97
CA THR A 15 -10.06 17.88 -23.07
C THR A 15 -9.67 19.36 -23.15
N LYS A 16 -10.60 20.31 -23.03
CA LYS A 16 -10.31 21.74 -23.30
C LYS A 16 -10.28 22.69 -22.11
N THR A 17 -10.39 22.23 -20.86
CA THR A 17 -10.27 23.12 -19.70
C THR A 17 -9.27 22.58 -18.69
N THR A 18 -8.29 23.41 -18.37
CA THR A 18 -7.21 23.26 -17.38
C THR A 18 -7.57 22.31 -16.23
N THR A 19 -7.18 21.05 -16.39
CA THR A 19 -7.69 19.91 -15.64
C THR A 19 -7.08 19.78 -14.25
N ALA A 20 -7.81 19.12 -13.35
CA ALA A 20 -7.43 18.72 -11.98
C ALA A 20 -6.02 18.11 -11.82
N TRP A 21 -5.43 17.61 -12.91
CA TRP A 21 -4.03 17.20 -13.01
C TRP A 21 -3.02 18.28 -12.60
N SER A 22 -3.28 19.56 -12.90
CA SER A 22 -2.38 20.66 -12.51
C SER A 22 -2.33 20.84 -10.98
N ARG A 23 -3.46 20.60 -10.31
CA ARG A 23 -3.57 20.67 -8.83
C ARG A 23 -2.93 19.46 -8.15
N TYR A 24 -3.02 18.28 -8.76
CA TYR A 24 -2.37 17.06 -8.27
C TYR A 24 -0.83 17.15 -8.38
N ALA A 25 -0.31 17.66 -9.51
CA ALA A 25 1.12 17.92 -9.67
C ALA A 25 1.63 18.98 -8.67
N LEU A 26 0.86 20.04 -8.42
CA LEU A 26 1.18 21.07 -7.43
C LEU A 26 1.21 20.53 -5.98
N PHE A 27 0.32 19.59 -5.63
CA PHE A 27 0.31 18.95 -4.32
C PHE A 27 1.56 18.07 -4.10
N GLN A 28 1.97 17.29 -5.11
CA GLN A 28 3.20 16.48 -5.02
C GLN A 28 4.48 17.33 -4.91
N THR A 29 4.53 18.51 -5.56
CA THR A 29 5.70 19.40 -5.46
C THR A 29 5.84 20.08 -4.10
N ARG A 30 4.76 20.21 -3.32
CA ARG A 30 4.76 20.92 -2.03
C ARG A 30 5.28 20.08 -0.85
N ASN A 31 5.34 18.76 -0.98
CA ASN A 31 5.78 17.85 0.09
C ASN A 31 7.23 17.35 -0.07
N ARG A 32 8.04 17.99 -0.92
CA ARG A 32 9.48 17.71 -0.94
C ARG A 32 10.16 18.34 0.28
N SER A 33 10.28 17.58 1.37
CA SER A 33 11.22 17.90 2.44
C SER A 33 12.64 17.99 1.85
N HIS A 34 13.27 19.16 2.02
CA HIS A 34 14.67 19.37 1.66
C HIS A 34 15.55 18.40 2.48
N LYS A 35 16.05 17.32 1.86
CA LYS A 35 17.14 16.52 2.42
C LYS A 35 18.42 17.37 2.43
N LEU A 36 18.92 17.64 3.63
CA LEU A 36 20.27 18.16 3.84
C LEU A 36 21.28 17.11 3.34
N LEU A 37 22.05 17.48 2.33
CA LEU A 37 23.19 16.73 1.82
C LEU A 37 24.36 16.90 2.79
N THR A 38 24.72 15.83 3.51
CA THR A 38 26.06 15.71 4.10
C THR A 38 26.96 14.97 3.12
N LYS A 39 28.13 15.57 2.88
CA LYS A 39 29.20 15.04 2.03
C LYS A 39 29.99 13.94 2.73
N ASP A 40 30.59 13.12 1.89
CA ASP A 40 31.68 12.18 2.13
C ASP A 40 31.32 10.79 2.68
N GLU A 41 31.18 9.84 1.74
CA GLU A 41 31.86 8.54 1.80
C GLU A 41 31.88 7.92 0.39
N VAL A 42 33.04 7.37 0.01
CA VAL A 42 33.30 6.78 -1.31
C VAL A 42 32.47 5.49 -1.47
N PRO A 43 31.59 5.36 -2.48
CA PRO A 43 30.74 4.18 -2.59
C PRO A 43 31.44 3.06 -3.36
N THR A 44 31.60 1.91 -2.68
CA THR A 44 31.65 0.57 -3.29
C THR A 44 30.42 0.37 -4.17
N PRO A 45 30.46 -0.42 -5.27
CA PRO A 45 29.34 -0.52 -6.21
C PRO A 45 28.22 -1.42 -5.63
N GLU A 46 27.48 -0.90 -4.65
CA GLU A 46 26.13 -1.38 -4.37
C GLU A 46 25.24 -1.01 -5.56
N LYS A 47 24.47 -1.97 -6.08
CA LYS A 47 23.38 -1.68 -7.02
C LYS A 47 22.57 -0.53 -6.45
N SER A 48 22.59 0.63 -7.10
CA SER A 48 21.87 1.81 -6.63
C SER A 48 20.38 1.50 -6.53
N ILE A 49 19.86 1.38 -5.32
CA ILE A 49 18.43 1.19 -5.07
C ILE A 49 17.74 2.50 -5.45
N SER A 50 16.90 2.45 -6.49
CA SER A 50 16.09 3.61 -6.89
C SER A 50 14.85 3.67 -5.99
N PHE A 51 14.70 4.77 -5.26
CA PHE A 51 13.50 5.05 -4.44
C PHE A 51 12.44 5.87 -5.21
N SER A 52 12.64 6.08 -6.52
CA SER A 52 11.72 6.88 -7.32
C SER A 52 10.48 6.06 -7.70
N PRO A 53 9.28 6.67 -7.71
CA PRO A 53 8.08 6.00 -8.19
C PRO A 53 8.27 5.44 -9.60
N GLU A 54 7.81 4.22 -9.84
CA GLU A 54 8.01 3.51 -11.10
C GLU A 54 6.65 3.11 -11.71
N PRO A 55 6.37 3.47 -12.98
CA PRO A 55 5.17 2.99 -13.65
C PRO A 55 5.26 1.48 -13.89
N ILE A 56 4.21 0.75 -13.54
CA ILE A 56 4.10 -0.69 -13.77
C ILE A 56 3.36 -0.92 -15.07
N GLU A 57 4.09 -1.32 -16.10
CA GLU A 57 3.53 -1.58 -17.42
C GLU A 57 2.78 -2.93 -17.43
N PRO A 58 1.55 -3.00 -17.97
CA PRO A 58 0.74 -4.23 -17.94
C PRO A 58 1.41 -5.45 -18.60
N ASP A 59 2.20 -5.23 -19.64
CA ASP A 59 2.95 -6.26 -20.37
C ASP A 59 4.11 -6.85 -19.56
N LYS A 60 4.60 -6.16 -18.53
CA LYS A 60 5.59 -6.65 -17.57
C LYS A 60 4.97 -7.41 -16.39
N MET A 61 3.64 -7.42 -16.26
CA MET A 61 2.98 -8.10 -15.15
C MET A 61 2.88 -9.61 -15.36
N ARG A 62 3.21 -10.40 -14.33
CA ARG A 62 3.19 -11.87 -14.33
C ARG A 62 2.53 -12.40 -13.07
N SER A 63 2.21 -13.69 -13.03
CA SER A 63 1.85 -14.34 -11.78
C SER A 63 3.10 -14.56 -10.94
N LEU A 64 2.95 -14.53 -9.63
CA LEU A 64 4.04 -14.91 -8.73
C LEU A 64 4.34 -16.42 -8.89
N ASP A 65 3.33 -17.22 -9.24
CA ASP A 65 3.47 -18.65 -9.49
C ASP A 65 4.29 -18.97 -10.76
N ASP A 66 4.47 -18.00 -11.65
CA ASP A 66 5.27 -18.16 -12.88
C ASP A 66 6.78 -18.03 -12.61
N SER A 67 7.18 -17.73 -11.37
CA SER A 67 8.57 -17.43 -11.01
C SER A 67 9.34 -18.63 -10.48
N SER A 68 10.68 -18.56 -10.54
CA SER A 68 11.53 -19.58 -9.94
C SER A 68 11.58 -19.42 -8.41
N LYS A 69 11.75 -20.53 -7.69
CA LYS A 69 11.91 -20.52 -6.22
C LYS A 69 13.11 -19.70 -5.75
N ASP A 70 14.14 -19.58 -6.60
CA ASP A 70 15.35 -18.80 -6.31
C ASP A 70 15.23 -17.32 -6.70
N ASP A 71 14.05 -16.87 -7.12
CA ASP A 71 13.81 -15.46 -7.44
C ASP A 71 13.56 -14.66 -6.16
N THR A 72 14.11 -13.44 -6.16
CA THR A 72 13.86 -12.44 -5.13
C THR A 72 13.03 -11.31 -5.73
N PHE A 73 12.16 -10.74 -4.90
CA PHE A 73 11.27 -9.66 -5.32
C PHE A 73 11.41 -8.48 -4.39
N GLU A 74 11.62 -7.31 -4.99
CA GLU A 74 11.52 -6.04 -4.26
C GLU A 74 10.06 -5.73 -3.97
N LEU A 75 9.77 -5.46 -2.69
CA LEU A 75 8.46 -5.05 -2.22
C LEU A 75 8.20 -3.58 -2.55
N MET A 76 7.03 -3.30 -3.07
CA MET A 76 6.57 -1.96 -3.38
C MET A 76 5.10 -1.78 -2.93
N PHE A 77 4.77 -0.58 -2.48
CA PHE A 77 3.38 -0.15 -2.41
C PHE A 77 2.95 0.31 -3.81
N ALA A 78 1.76 -0.03 -4.29
CA ALA A 78 1.33 0.38 -5.62
C ALA A 78 -0.04 1.05 -5.58
N THR A 79 -0.21 2.12 -6.35
CA THR A 79 -1.51 2.78 -6.54
C THR A 79 -1.86 2.89 -8.01
N LYS A 80 -3.15 2.80 -8.34
CA LYS A 80 -3.67 3.17 -9.65
C LYS A 80 -4.85 4.13 -9.46
N PRO A 81 -5.09 5.05 -10.40
CA PRO A 81 -6.36 5.76 -10.43
C PRO A 81 -7.50 4.75 -10.57
N GLY A 82 -8.57 4.92 -9.81
CA GLY A 82 -9.83 4.19 -9.99
C GLY A 82 -10.87 5.08 -10.64
N LEU A 83 -12.15 4.91 -10.27
CA LEU A 83 -13.26 5.60 -10.93
C LEU A 83 -13.08 7.14 -10.83
N PRO A 84 -13.09 7.86 -11.96
CA PRO A 84 -12.91 9.30 -11.98
C PRO A 84 -14.18 10.00 -11.50
N LEU A 85 -14.43 10.00 -10.18
CA LEU A 85 -15.48 10.81 -9.59
C LEU A 85 -14.97 12.26 -9.42
N PRO A 86 -15.71 13.29 -9.91
CA PRO A 86 -15.23 14.68 -9.99
C PRO A 86 -14.72 15.32 -8.69
N CYS A 87 -15.04 14.75 -7.52
CA CYS A 87 -14.71 15.32 -6.22
C CYS A 87 -13.94 14.36 -5.29
N MET A 88 -13.75 13.09 -5.67
CA MET A 88 -13.00 12.09 -4.91
C MET A 88 -12.46 11.04 -5.88
N PRO A 89 -11.26 11.22 -6.45
CA PRO A 89 -10.66 10.19 -7.30
C PRO A 89 -10.48 8.94 -6.44
N ILE A 90 -11.26 7.89 -6.68
CA ILE A 90 -11.11 6.64 -5.92
C ILE A 90 -9.79 6.03 -6.36
N SER A 91 -8.73 6.08 -5.55
CA SER A 91 -7.49 5.36 -5.84
C SER A 91 -7.63 3.92 -5.34
N HIS A 92 -7.13 2.99 -6.14
CA HIS A 92 -6.97 1.60 -5.73
C HIS A 92 -5.52 1.38 -5.33
N SER A 93 -5.29 0.61 -4.26
CA SER A 93 -3.95 0.23 -3.84
C SER A 93 -3.74 -1.27 -3.89
N ALA A 94 -2.48 -1.66 -4.05
CA ALA A 94 -2.03 -3.03 -4.14
C ALA A 94 -0.61 -3.14 -3.59
N ILE A 95 -0.15 -4.37 -3.40
CA ILE A 95 1.26 -4.71 -3.25
C ILE A 95 1.82 -5.02 -4.63
N ALA A 96 2.93 -4.40 -5.00
CA ALA A 96 3.69 -4.78 -6.18
C ALA A 96 5.02 -5.42 -5.77
N LEU A 97 5.44 -6.42 -6.55
CA LEU A 97 6.60 -7.25 -6.30
C LEU A 97 7.44 -7.27 -7.57
N LYS A 98 8.58 -6.59 -7.58
CA LYS A 98 9.45 -6.50 -8.74
C LYS A 98 10.52 -7.59 -8.69
N ASN A 99 10.49 -8.51 -9.64
CA ASN A 99 11.47 -9.58 -9.74
C ASN A 99 12.87 -9.01 -10.06
N SER A 100 13.84 -9.27 -9.19
CA SER A 100 15.19 -8.68 -9.30
C SER A 100 16.00 -9.17 -10.51
N LYS A 101 15.62 -10.30 -11.13
CA LYS A 101 16.36 -10.90 -12.26
C LYS A 101 15.86 -10.39 -13.61
N ASN A 102 14.55 -10.37 -13.82
CA ASN A 102 13.95 -10.08 -15.12
C ASN A 102 13.12 -8.78 -15.15
N GLY A 103 12.99 -8.08 -14.01
CA GLY A 103 12.25 -6.82 -13.93
C GLY A 103 10.73 -6.95 -14.11
N SER A 104 10.18 -8.17 -14.11
CA SER A 104 8.73 -8.38 -14.14
C SER A 104 8.08 -8.01 -12.81
N PHE A 105 6.78 -7.71 -12.85
CA PHE A 105 6.01 -7.32 -11.68
C PHE A 105 4.92 -8.34 -11.37
N SER A 106 4.74 -8.70 -10.10
CA SER A 106 3.52 -9.34 -9.62
C SER A 106 2.77 -8.33 -8.74
N VAL A 107 1.51 -8.03 -9.06
CA VAL A 107 0.73 -7.02 -8.34
C VAL A 107 -0.52 -7.66 -7.75
N TYR A 108 -0.68 -7.58 -6.44
CA TYR A 108 -1.78 -8.19 -5.69
C TYR A 108 -2.53 -7.15 -4.88
N GLY A 109 -3.83 -7.07 -5.12
CA GLY A 109 -4.74 -6.22 -4.36
C GLY A 109 -6.00 -7.00 -3.97
N ARG A 110 -6.86 -6.34 -3.21
CA ARG A 110 -8.19 -6.87 -2.89
C ARG A 110 -9.13 -6.57 -4.04
N GLN A 111 -9.70 -7.61 -4.63
CA GLN A 111 -10.69 -7.48 -5.69
C GLN A 111 -12.09 -7.79 -5.16
N SER A 112 -13.05 -6.94 -5.54
CA SER A 112 -14.47 -7.22 -5.42
C SER A 112 -14.91 -7.84 -6.74
N PRO A 113 -15.23 -9.14 -6.81
CA PRO A 113 -15.81 -9.69 -8.01
C PRO A 113 -17.15 -9.00 -8.25
N TRP A 114 -17.24 -8.27 -9.38
CA TRP A 114 -18.52 -7.91 -9.98
C TRP A 114 -19.12 -9.16 -10.63
N ASP A 115 -19.33 -10.21 -9.85
CA ASP A 115 -19.95 -11.44 -10.31
C ASP A 115 -21.46 -11.36 -10.09
N PHE A 116 -22.12 -10.62 -10.99
CA PHE A 116 -23.57 -10.46 -11.01
C PHE A 116 -24.31 -11.80 -11.11
N SER A 117 -23.65 -12.88 -11.60
CA SER A 117 -24.26 -14.20 -11.72
C SER A 117 -24.43 -14.90 -10.36
N GLN A 118 -23.52 -14.66 -9.42
CA GLN A 118 -23.64 -15.16 -8.04
C GLN A 118 -24.64 -14.35 -7.21
N TRP A 119 -24.80 -13.06 -7.49
CA TRP A 119 -25.77 -12.20 -6.79
C TRP A 119 -27.21 -12.68 -6.97
N LEU A 120 -27.53 -13.23 -8.14
CA LEU A 120 -28.83 -13.81 -8.47
C LEU A 120 -29.09 -15.16 -7.80
N ARG A 121 -28.05 -15.96 -7.50
CA ARG A 121 -28.19 -17.28 -6.86
C ARG A 121 -28.14 -17.25 -5.33
N ASN A 122 -27.26 -16.44 -4.76
CA ASN A 122 -26.90 -16.50 -3.33
C ASN A 122 -27.20 -15.18 -2.58
N GLY A 123 -27.83 -14.20 -3.23
CA GLY A 123 -27.99 -12.84 -2.71
C GLY A 123 -26.73 -11.99 -2.90
N VAL A 124 -26.85 -10.68 -2.64
CA VAL A 124 -25.73 -9.72 -2.80
C VAL A 124 -24.68 -9.95 -1.71
N THR A 125 -23.67 -10.75 -2.02
CA THR A 125 -22.50 -10.98 -1.16
C THR A 125 -21.24 -10.52 -1.89
N PHE A 126 -20.60 -9.48 -1.36
CA PHE A 126 -19.31 -8.96 -1.85
C PHE A 126 -18.17 -9.76 -1.22
N HIS A 127 -18.04 -11.05 -1.58
CA HIS A 127 -16.86 -11.82 -1.20
C HIS A 127 -15.66 -11.31 -1.98
N THR A 128 -14.88 -10.48 -1.31
CA THR A 128 -13.63 -9.97 -1.85
C THR A 128 -12.50 -10.93 -1.55
N GLN A 129 -11.56 -11.05 -2.47
CA GLN A 129 -10.37 -11.88 -2.29
C GLN A 129 -9.12 -11.15 -2.76
N LYS A 130 -7.97 -11.56 -2.24
CA LYS A 130 -6.68 -11.26 -2.88
C LYS A 130 -6.68 -11.87 -4.28
N ASP A 131 -6.37 -11.08 -5.29
CA ASP A 131 -6.12 -11.59 -6.63
C ASP A 131 -5.01 -10.79 -7.33
N ASN A 132 -4.43 -11.39 -8.38
CA ASN A 132 -3.48 -10.74 -9.25
C ASN A 132 -4.20 -9.67 -10.09
N GLU A 133 -3.75 -8.43 -9.92
CA GLU A 133 -4.32 -7.25 -10.56
C GLU A 133 -4.23 -7.27 -12.09
N LYS A 134 -3.34 -8.10 -12.67
CA LYS A 134 -3.19 -8.23 -14.13
C LYS A 134 -4.51 -8.52 -14.83
N LYS A 135 -5.40 -9.29 -14.19
CA LYS A 135 -6.71 -9.67 -14.75
C LYS A 135 -7.68 -8.48 -14.86
N TYR A 136 -7.39 -7.36 -14.18
CA TYR A 136 -8.31 -6.24 -13.97
C TYR A 136 -7.77 -4.91 -14.48
N LEU A 137 -6.71 -4.93 -15.31
CA LEU A 137 -6.16 -3.74 -15.90
C LEU A 137 -6.88 -3.36 -17.18
N SER A 138 -7.36 -2.12 -17.21
CA SER A 138 -7.84 -1.46 -18.43
C SER A 138 -6.74 -0.54 -18.98
N SER A 139 -6.72 -0.37 -20.31
CA SER A 139 -5.80 0.54 -20.97
C SER A 139 -5.94 1.95 -20.41
N GLY A 140 -4.81 2.57 -20.01
CA GLY A 140 -4.78 3.92 -19.44
C GLY A 140 -4.91 3.99 -17.91
N TYR A 141 -5.11 2.87 -17.22
CA TYR A 141 -5.23 2.78 -15.75
C TYR A 141 -4.09 1.94 -15.17
N ASN A 142 -2.86 2.40 -15.37
CA ASN A 142 -1.65 1.69 -14.92
C ASN A 142 -1.37 1.95 -13.44
N PHE A 143 -0.69 1.01 -12.79
CA PHE A 143 -0.16 1.22 -11.45
C PHE A 143 1.11 2.06 -11.48
N VAL A 144 1.32 2.81 -10.40
CA VAL A 144 2.60 3.39 -10.01
C VAL A 144 3.05 2.69 -8.74
N GLY A 145 4.23 2.07 -8.79
CA GLY A 145 4.87 1.43 -7.64
C GLY A 145 5.80 2.40 -6.91
N TYR A 146 5.79 2.32 -5.58
CA TYR A 146 6.63 3.05 -4.65
C TYR A 146 7.58 2.04 -3.98
N PRO A 147 8.85 1.98 -4.44
CA PRO A 147 9.79 0.96 -4.01
C PRO A 147 10.22 1.13 -2.56
N THR A 148 10.22 0.04 -1.81
CA THR A 148 10.79 0.00 -0.44
C THR A 148 12.29 -0.25 -0.46
N GLY A 149 12.87 -0.77 -1.56
CA GLY A 149 14.24 -1.24 -1.58
C GLY A 149 14.48 -2.52 -0.78
N VAL A 150 13.42 -3.22 -0.34
CA VAL A 150 13.50 -4.43 0.47
C VAL A 150 13.08 -5.64 -0.34
N SER A 151 13.91 -6.69 -0.33
CA SER A 151 13.66 -7.91 -1.08
C SER A 151 13.16 -9.07 -0.21
N PHE A 152 12.25 -9.86 -0.78
CA PHE A 152 11.68 -11.05 -0.17
C PHE A 152 11.73 -12.23 -1.14
N THR A 153 11.77 -13.43 -0.58
CA THR A 153 11.58 -14.69 -1.31
C THR A 153 10.10 -14.93 -1.61
N GLN A 154 9.80 -15.78 -2.59
CA GLN A 154 8.41 -16.16 -2.91
C GLN A 154 7.66 -16.73 -1.69
N GLN A 155 8.34 -17.51 -0.85
CA GLN A 155 7.72 -18.11 0.35
C GLN A 155 7.32 -17.04 1.37
N GLU A 156 8.22 -16.09 1.67
CA GLU A 156 7.93 -14.95 2.54
C GLU A 156 6.77 -14.12 2.01
N ILE A 157 6.74 -13.89 0.70
CA ILE A 157 5.68 -13.14 0.02
C ILE A 157 4.33 -13.81 0.18
N ASN A 158 4.24 -15.10 -0.14
CA ASN A 158 3.00 -15.84 0.03
C ASN A 158 2.53 -15.79 1.49
N LYS A 159 3.44 -15.97 2.45
CA LYS A 159 3.12 -15.89 3.88
C LYS A 159 2.47 -14.55 4.24
N PHE A 160 3.08 -13.41 3.89
CA PHE A 160 2.51 -12.12 4.30
C PHE A 160 1.27 -11.73 3.50
N LEU A 161 1.17 -12.11 2.22
CA LEU A 161 -0.01 -11.83 1.39
C LEU A 161 -1.23 -12.63 1.85
N ASP A 162 -1.04 -13.90 2.22
CA ASP A 162 -2.12 -14.78 2.71
C ASP A 162 -2.57 -14.37 4.11
N SER A 163 -1.63 -13.96 4.97
CA SER A 163 -1.96 -13.42 6.30
C SER A 163 -2.79 -12.14 6.20
N ALA A 164 -2.47 -11.26 5.25
CA ALA A 164 -3.26 -10.06 4.97
C ALA A 164 -4.65 -10.41 4.42
N ASP A 165 -4.75 -11.42 3.54
CA ASP A 165 -6.02 -11.87 2.95
C ASP A 165 -6.97 -12.41 4.04
N GLN A 166 -6.45 -13.26 4.94
CA GLN A 166 -7.18 -13.79 6.07
C GLN A 166 -7.66 -12.70 7.04
N LEU A 167 -6.85 -11.66 7.29
CA LEU A 167 -7.22 -10.61 8.23
C LEU A 167 -8.26 -9.63 7.65
N ILE A 168 -8.14 -9.27 6.38
CA ILE A 168 -8.90 -8.17 5.77
C ILE A 168 -9.98 -8.68 4.82
N ASN A 169 -9.65 -9.56 3.88
CA ASN A 169 -10.55 -9.94 2.79
C ASN A 169 -11.56 -10.99 3.23
N GLN A 170 -11.14 -11.98 4.01
CA GLN A 170 -12.00 -13.06 4.47
C GLN A 170 -12.91 -12.65 5.65
N LYS A 171 -12.49 -11.69 6.46
CA LYS A 171 -13.22 -11.26 7.68
C LYS A 171 -14.12 -10.04 7.50
N GLN A 172 -13.85 -9.18 6.52
CA GLN A 172 -14.57 -7.92 6.37
C GLN A 172 -15.28 -7.86 5.03
N MET A 173 -16.53 -7.42 5.00
CA MET A 173 -17.22 -7.05 3.75
C MET A 173 -16.62 -5.76 3.18
N CYS A 174 -16.64 -5.58 1.86
CA CYS A 174 -16.17 -4.34 1.25
C CYS A 174 -17.04 -3.16 1.73
N ASN A 175 -16.43 -2.15 2.36
CA ASN A 175 -17.09 -0.88 2.62
C ASN A 175 -16.11 0.28 2.43
N MET A 176 -16.62 1.43 1.99
CA MET A 176 -15.81 2.62 1.72
C MET A 176 -15.36 3.35 2.99
N TYR A 177 -16.17 3.31 4.06
CA TYR A 177 -15.87 3.98 5.34
C TYR A 177 -14.58 3.47 6.00
N ARG A 178 -14.31 2.17 5.88
CA ARG A 178 -13.09 1.48 6.34
C ARG A 178 -12.10 1.24 5.21
N SER A 179 -12.43 1.66 3.99
CA SER A 179 -11.62 1.55 2.76
C SER A 179 -10.91 0.19 2.63
N ASN A 180 -11.65 -0.90 2.83
CA ASN A 180 -11.06 -2.22 3.02
C ASN A 180 -10.21 -2.73 1.85
N CYS A 181 -10.50 -2.29 0.61
CA CYS A 181 -9.66 -2.57 -0.56
C CYS A 181 -8.31 -1.88 -0.49
N TYR A 182 -8.30 -0.66 0.06
CA TYR A 182 -7.10 0.12 0.27
C TYR A 182 -6.30 -0.40 1.48
N SER A 183 -6.99 -0.83 2.53
CA SER A 183 -6.40 -1.38 3.75
C SER A 183 -5.59 -2.66 3.54
N TYR A 184 -5.93 -3.48 2.53
CA TYR A 184 -5.25 -4.75 2.27
C TYR A 184 -3.73 -4.56 2.10
N SER A 185 -3.31 -3.61 1.26
CA SER A 185 -1.89 -3.32 1.03
C SER A 185 -1.19 -2.81 2.28
N THR A 186 -1.85 -1.98 3.09
CA THR A 186 -1.29 -1.51 4.37
C THR A 186 -1.05 -2.68 5.31
N THR A 187 -2.02 -3.59 5.44
CA THR A 187 -1.90 -4.79 6.26
C THR A 187 -0.80 -5.73 5.75
N ALA A 188 -0.67 -5.90 4.44
CA ALA A 188 0.40 -6.71 3.86
C ALA A 188 1.80 -6.14 4.16
N LEU A 189 1.97 -4.81 4.12
CA LEU A 189 3.21 -4.15 4.55
C LEU A 189 3.50 -4.39 6.04
N SER A 190 2.48 -4.40 6.91
CA SER A 190 2.65 -4.75 8.33
C SER A 190 3.17 -6.18 8.51
N PHE A 191 2.59 -7.15 7.79
CA PHE A 191 3.07 -8.54 7.83
C PHE A 191 4.45 -8.71 7.18
N ALA A 192 4.82 -7.88 6.21
CA ALA A 192 6.16 -7.85 5.66
C ALA A 192 7.19 -7.39 6.72
N ILE A 193 6.86 -6.40 7.56
CA ILE A 193 7.70 -6.01 8.71
C ILE A 193 7.85 -7.18 9.69
N GLU A 194 6.77 -7.87 10.04
CA GLU A 194 6.85 -9.05 10.93
C GLU A 194 7.75 -10.14 10.34
N THR A 195 7.65 -10.37 9.03
CA THR A 195 8.50 -11.32 8.34
C THR A 195 9.98 -10.92 8.46
N LEU A 196 10.32 -9.63 8.39
CA LEU A 196 11.69 -9.16 8.63
C LEU A 196 12.14 -9.32 10.09
N LEU A 197 11.24 -9.16 11.07
CA LEU A 197 11.54 -9.36 12.49
C LEU A 197 11.85 -10.81 12.83
N GLU A 198 11.25 -11.76 12.10
CA GLU A 198 11.47 -13.20 12.24
C GLU A 198 12.75 -13.70 11.56
N ARG A 199 13.38 -12.89 10.70
CA ARG A 199 14.62 -13.30 10.02
C ARG A 199 15.75 -13.53 11.05
N PRO A 200 16.67 -14.49 10.80
CA PRO A 200 17.81 -14.74 11.68
C PRO A 200 18.69 -13.51 11.89
N HIS A 201 18.82 -12.68 10.85
CA HIS A 201 19.55 -11.42 10.89
C HIS A 201 18.58 -10.25 10.96
N PHE A 202 18.66 -9.47 12.04
CA PHE A 202 17.88 -8.25 12.20
C PHE A 202 18.42 -7.12 11.32
N ASP A 203 17.60 -6.61 10.40
CA ASP A 203 17.96 -5.50 9.51
C ASP A 203 17.07 -4.28 9.76
N ALA A 204 17.58 -3.37 10.60
CA ALA A 204 16.86 -2.16 10.95
C ALA A 204 16.62 -1.23 9.75
N LYS A 205 17.55 -1.18 8.77
CA LYS A 205 17.41 -0.31 7.60
C LYS A 205 16.26 -0.77 6.71
N SER A 206 16.13 -2.07 6.48
CA SER A 206 15.02 -2.63 5.69
C SER A 206 13.67 -2.35 6.33
N ILE A 207 13.51 -2.60 7.64
CA ILE A 207 12.26 -2.30 8.35
C ILE A 207 11.94 -0.80 8.26
N SER A 208 12.95 0.04 8.50
CA SER A 208 12.81 1.51 8.47
C SER A 208 12.30 2.01 7.12
N ARG A 209 12.76 1.43 5.99
CA ARG A 209 12.29 1.78 4.65
C ARG A 209 10.84 1.36 4.37
N ILE A 210 10.39 0.22 4.90
CA ILE A 210 8.98 -0.18 4.79
C ILE A 210 8.10 0.80 5.58
N ILE A 211 8.55 1.21 6.77
CA ILE A 211 7.84 2.22 7.58
C ILE A 211 7.78 3.56 6.85
N ASP A 212 8.86 3.99 6.17
CA ASP A 212 8.85 5.21 5.35
C ASP A 212 7.77 5.17 4.27
N VAL A 213 7.71 4.08 3.49
CA VAL A 213 6.70 3.91 2.44
C VAL A 213 5.28 3.86 3.04
N LEU A 214 5.09 3.19 4.18
CA LEU A 214 3.81 3.17 4.90
C LEU A 214 3.36 4.58 5.32
N GLU A 215 4.26 5.37 5.89
CA GLU A 215 3.96 6.72 6.35
C GLU A 215 3.69 7.66 5.17
N GLU A 216 4.53 7.65 4.14
CA GLU A 216 4.42 8.58 3.01
C GLU A 216 3.21 8.33 2.11
N HIS A 217 2.75 7.08 2.00
CA HIS A 217 1.72 6.70 1.04
C HIS A 217 0.39 6.30 1.70
N PRO A 218 0.18 5.06 2.19
CA PRO A 218 -1.13 4.62 2.63
C PRO A 218 -1.64 5.30 3.90
N LEU A 219 -0.78 5.97 4.67
CA LEU A 219 -1.16 6.63 5.92
C LEU A 219 -1.31 8.15 5.81
N GLN A 220 -0.95 8.77 4.69
CA GLN A 220 -1.03 10.23 4.50
C GLN A 220 -1.87 10.66 3.29
N ASP A 221 -2.26 9.73 2.42
CA ASP A 221 -3.15 10.07 1.32
C ASP A 221 -4.62 10.23 1.76
N HIS A 222 -5.49 10.54 0.81
CA HIS A 222 -6.91 10.78 1.08
C HIS A 222 -7.71 9.52 1.47
N PHE A 223 -7.18 8.31 1.26
CA PHE A 223 -7.77 7.06 1.73
C PHE A 223 -7.25 6.61 3.10
N SER A 224 -6.21 7.26 3.61
CA SER A 224 -5.69 7.02 4.95
C SER A 224 -6.76 7.14 6.04
N ILE A 225 -7.81 7.95 5.85
CA ILE A 225 -8.96 8.04 6.76
C ILE A 225 -9.62 6.66 6.91
N GLY A 226 -9.89 5.97 5.79
CA GLY A 226 -10.50 4.65 5.84
C GLY A 226 -9.60 3.61 6.49
N VAL A 227 -8.29 3.67 6.23
CA VAL A 227 -7.29 2.84 6.89
C VAL A 227 -7.30 3.05 8.41
N ARG A 228 -7.31 4.31 8.85
CA ARG A 228 -7.35 4.70 10.28
C ARG A 228 -8.67 4.34 10.95
N ASN A 229 -9.77 4.31 10.20
CA ASN A 229 -11.10 3.89 10.69
C ASN A 229 -11.26 2.35 10.74
N ASN A 230 -10.28 1.58 10.28
CA ASN A 230 -10.33 0.13 10.29
C ASN A 230 -9.58 -0.42 11.52
N PRO A 231 -10.28 -0.82 12.59
CA PRO A 231 -9.64 -1.23 13.84
C PRO A 231 -8.71 -2.43 13.65
N LEU A 232 -9.06 -3.40 12.78
CA LEU A 232 -8.19 -4.55 12.52
C LEU A 232 -6.84 -4.13 11.90
N VAL A 233 -6.84 -3.08 11.07
CA VAL A 233 -5.63 -2.57 10.43
C VAL A 233 -4.80 -1.78 11.41
N VAL A 234 -5.44 -0.91 12.20
CA VAL A 234 -4.76 -0.10 13.24
C VAL A 234 -4.18 -0.99 14.33
N ASP A 235 -4.92 -1.98 14.81
CA ASP A 235 -4.45 -2.95 15.81
C ASP A 235 -3.25 -3.73 15.25
N LYS A 236 -3.31 -4.17 13.99
CA LYS A 236 -2.20 -4.86 13.36
C LYS A 236 -0.95 -3.97 13.22
N LEU A 237 -1.13 -2.74 12.74
CA LEU A 237 -0.04 -1.76 12.61
C LEU A 237 0.60 -1.45 13.98
N THR A 238 -0.22 -1.12 14.97
CA THR A 238 0.29 -0.79 16.31
C THR A 238 0.96 -1.98 16.99
N SER A 239 0.44 -3.20 16.78
CA SER A 239 1.07 -4.44 17.25
C SER A 239 2.47 -4.61 16.64
N VAL A 240 2.62 -4.54 15.31
CA VAL A 240 3.94 -4.75 14.69
C VAL A 240 4.93 -3.65 15.08
N LEU A 241 4.48 -2.39 15.20
CA LEU A 241 5.33 -1.29 15.68
C LEU A 241 5.81 -1.54 17.11
N SER A 242 4.94 -2.07 17.99
CA SER A 242 5.33 -2.46 19.34
C SER A 242 6.38 -3.58 19.34
N GLU A 243 6.27 -4.57 18.45
CA GLU A 243 7.28 -5.61 18.32
C GLU A 243 8.64 -5.06 17.82
N VAL A 244 8.62 -4.08 16.89
CA VAL A 244 9.84 -3.35 16.48
C VAL A 244 10.47 -2.63 17.68
N GLN A 245 9.67 -1.92 18.49
CA GLN A 245 10.16 -1.22 19.69
C GLN A 245 10.78 -2.19 20.70
N LYS A 246 10.10 -3.31 20.98
CA LYS A 246 10.62 -4.35 21.88
C LYS A 246 11.93 -4.93 21.37
N LYS A 247 11.99 -5.26 20.07
CA LYS A 247 13.18 -5.84 19.44
C LYS A 247 14.38 -4.89 19.54
N THR A 248 14.20 -3.63 19.13
CA THR A 248 15.25 -2.60 19.17
C THR A 248 15.69 -2.29 20.60
N ALA A 249 14.78 -2.22 21.57
CA ALA A 249 15.11 -2.00 22.98
C ALA A 249 15.87 -3.18 23.64
N SER A 250 15.71 -4.40 23.12
CA SER A 250 16.40 -5.58 23.63
C SER A 250 17.86 -5.73 23.16
N LEU A 251 18.31 -4.88 22.23
CA LEU A 251 19.66 -4.94 21.68
C LEU A 251 20.69 -4.47 22.72
N GLN A 252 21.69 -5.30 23.01
CA GLN A 252 22.74 -4.99 24.00
C GLN A 252 23.62 -3.81 23.58
N ALA A 253 23.85 -3.62 22.28
CA ALA A 253 24.66 -2.54 21.72
C ALA A 253 23.98 -1.99 20.45
N PRO A 254 22.95 -1.12 20.58
CA PRO A 254 22.18 -0.63 19.44
C PRO A 254 23.02 0.31 18.56
N THR A 255 23.02 0.04 17.26
CA THR A 255 23.62 0.91 16.24
C THR A 255 22.79 2.19 16.07
N HIS A 256 23.32 3.17 15.32
CA HIS A 256 22.56 4.36 14.96
C HIS A 256 21.27 4.02 14.19
N ALA A 257 21.33 3.04 13.29
CA ALA A 257 20.16 2.61 12.51
C ALA A 257 19.08 1.98 13.40
N ASP A 258 19.46 1.24 14.45
CA ASP A 258 18.52 0.63 15.39
C ASP A 258 17.78 1.69 16.21
N LYS A 259 18.50 2.73 16.66
CA LYS A 259 17.90 3.87 17.38
C LYS A 259 16.94 4.66 16.49
N GLN A 260 17.35 4.96 15.25
CA GLN A 260 16.48 5.63 14.29
C GLN A 260 15.21 4.82 13.98
N LEU A 261 15.33 3.50 13.88
CA LEU A 261 14.17 2.63 13.70
C LEU A 261 13.26 2.66 14.95
N HIS A 262 13.82 2.60 16.15
CA HIS A 262 13.07 2.69 17.40
C HIS A 262 12.25 3.99 17.46
N ASP A 263 12.90 5.13 17.26
CA ASP A 263 12.26 6.45 17.32
C ASP A 263 11.17 6.59 16.24
N LYS A 264 11.42 6.06 15.04
CA LYS A 264 10.44 6.07 13.94
C LYS A 264 9.22 5.21 14.28
N ALA A 265 9.44 4.02 14.83
CA ALA A 265 8.36 3.14 15.24
C ALA A 265 7.52 3.76 16.38
N ASP A 266 8.17 4.39 17.35
CA ASP A 266 7.50 5.08 18.46
C ASP A 266 6.68 6.28 18.02
N LEU A 267 7.24 7.11 17.14
CA LEU A 267 6.52 8.25 16.58
C LEU A 267 5.27 7.80 15.83
N LEU A 268 5.37 6.78 14.97
CA LEU A 268 4.23 6.29 14.21
C LEU A 268 3.19 5.61 15.12
N TYR A 269 3.63 4.83 16.10
CA TYR A 269 2.74 4.19 17.07
C TYR A 269 1.92 5.23 17.84
N THR A 270 2.56 6.29 18.34
CA THR A 270 1.92 7.39 19.06
C THR A 270 0.93 8.14 18.17
N LYS A 271 1.31 8.46 16.92
CA LYS A 271 0.41 9.07 15.93
C LYS A 271 -0.85 8.23 15.72
N LEU A 272 -0.72 6.91 15.60
CA LEU A 272 -1.87 6.02 15.37
C LEU A 272 -2.80 5.98 16.59
N LYS A 273 -2.26 5.90 17.81
CA LYS A 273 -3.07 5.87 19.03
C LYS A 273 -3.83 7.16 19.32
N ASN A 274 -3.18 8.32 19.15
CA ASN A 274 -3.84 9.61 19.41
C ASN A 274 -5.01 9.85 18.45
N ASN A 275 -4.85 9.48 17.17
CA ASN A 275 -5.93 9.57 16.19
C ASN A 275 -7.14 8.68 16.55
N SER A 276 -6.92 7.49 17.13
CA SER A 276 -8.00 6.61 17.57
C SER A 276 -8.77 7.17 18.78
N GLN A 277 -8.10 7.90 19.68
CA GLN A 277 -8.73 8.52 20.84
C GLN A 277 -9.60 9.72 20.44
N GLU A 278 -9.10 10.61 19.58
CA GLU A 278 -9.85 11.78 19.10
C GLU A 278 -11.15 11.39 18.37
N GLN A 279 -11.13 10.30 17.60
CA GLN A 279 -12.34 9.79 16.92
C GLN A 279 -13.37 9.18 17.90
N SER A 280 -12.90 8.52 18.95
CA SER A 280 -13.77 7.94 19.98
C SER A 280 -14.52 9.03 20.75
N GLU A 281 -13.86 10.13 21.06
CA GLU A 281 -14.47 11.30 21.72
C GLU A 281 -15.48 12.02 20.83
N MET A 282 -15.20 12.14 19.53
CA MET A 282 -16.09 12.80 18.58
C MET A 282 -17.38 12.01 18.33
N THR A 283 -17.31 10.68 18.43
CA THR A 283 -18.46 9.77 18.25
C THR A 283 -19.36 9.75 19.49
N MET A 284 -18.80 9.93 20.70
CA MET A 284 -19.58 10.02 21.94
C MET A 284 -20.29 11.38 22.13
N ARG A 285 -19.95 12.40 21.33
CA ARG A 285 -20.56 13.74 21.38
C ARG A 285 -21.68 13.96 20.36
N ARG A 286 -22.10 12.92 19.63
CA ARG A 286 -23.24 12.94 18.69
C ARG A 286 -24.36 12.06 19.22
#